data_AF-T5A7N9-F1
#
_entry.id   AF-T5A7N9-F1
#
_cell.length_a   1.000
_cell.length_b   1.000
_cell.length_c   1.000
_cell.angle_alpha   90.00
_cell.angle_beta   90.00
_cell.angle_gamma   90.00
#
_symmetry.space_group_name_H-M   'P 1'
#
loop_
_entity.id
_entity.type
_entity.pdbx_description
1 polymer ?
#
loop_
_entity_poly.entity_id
_entity_poly.type
_entity_poly.pdbx_seq_one_letter_code
_entity_poly.pdbx_strand_id
1 'polypeptide(L)'
;MDAPDLMGSASSSYENLALTYMITTVPTLLSFDAGEAQVVSKVTDARKLADRRFLEQWIINEAKRQGSRGGGGGGGAGGVGASTAIFGGLFGHG
;
A
#
# COMPACT_ATOMS: atom_id res chain seq x y z
N MET A 1 -25.49 14.64 -31.98
CA MET A 1 -25.31 13.51 -31.06
C MET A 1 -24.40 14.02 -29.98
N ASP A 2 -24.99 14.45 -28.87
CA ASP A 2 -24.24 14.87 -27.70
C ASP A 2 -23.62 13.62 -27.08
N ALA A 3 -22.29 13.61 -26.94
CA ALA A 3 -21.63 12.57 -26.18
C ALA A 3 -22.10 12.71 -24.73
N PRO A 4 -22.54 11.64 -24.05
CA PRO A 4 -22.92 11.73 -22.66
C PRO A 4 -21.69 12.18 -21.85
N ASP A 5 -21.80 13.35 -21.22
CA ASP A 5 -20.80 13.88 -20.30
C ASP A 5 -20.61 12.90 -19.14
N LEU A 6 -19.59 12.05 -19.25
CA LEU A 6 -19.15 11.08 -18.23
C LEU A 6 -18.56 11.73 -16.97
N MET A 7 -18.81 13.01 -16.71
CA MET A 7 -18.05 13.79 -15.72
C MET A 7 -18.91 14.76 -14.89
N GLY A 8 -20.18 14.42 -14.62
CA GLY A 8 -21.05 15.29 -13.84
C GLY A 8 -21.92 14.52 -12.87
N SER A 9 -21.61 14.61 -11.58
CA SER A 9 -22.55 14.41 -10.48
C SER A 9 -22.92 12.96 -10.10
N ALA A 10 -22.07 12.38 -9.24
CA ALA A 10 -22.47 11.52 -8.11
C ALA A 10 -23.58 10.46 -8.34
N SER A 11 -23.21 9.29 -8.87
CA SER A 11 -23.97 8.05 -8.71
C SER A 11 -23.29 7.14 -7.69
N SER A 12 -23.44 7.48 -6.41
CA SER A 12 -22.93 6.75 -5.24
C SER A 12 -21.39 6.67 -5.12
N SER A 13 -20.88 6.96 -3.93
CA SER A 13 -19.45 6.81 -3.59
C SER A 13 -18.85 5.43 -3.95
N TYR A 14 -19.69 4.40 -4.11
CA TYR A 14 -19.27 3.04 -4.42
C TYR A 14 -18.93 2.82 -5.91
N GLU A 15 -19.61 3.49 -6.84
CA GLU A 15 -19.30 3.37 -8.28
C GLU A 15 -17.92 3.94 -8.61
N ASN A 16 -17.50 4.99 -7.89
CA ASN A 16 -16.16 5.53 -8.03
C ASN A 16 -15.09 4.57 -7.48
N LEU A 17 -15.35 3.89 -6.35
CA LEU A 17 -14.42 2.92 -5.77
C LEU A 17 -14.21 1.70 -6.67
N ALA A 18 -15.26 1.24 -7.34
CA ALA A 18 -15.18 0.09 -8.23
C ALA A 18 -14.26 0.35 -9.43
N LEU A 19 -14.35 1.53 -10.03
CA LEU A 19 -13.46 1.94 -11.12
C LEU A 19 -12.04 2.25 -10.61
N THR A 20 -11.94 3.03 -9.53
CA THR A 20 -10.66 3.46 -8.95
C THR A 20 -9.78 2.28 -8.51
N TYR A 21 -10.39 1.22 -7.97
CA TYR A 21 -9.66 0.06 -7.47
C TYR A 21 -9.88 -1.22 -8.29
N MET A 22 -10.52 -1.09 -9.46
CA MET A 22 -10.80 -2.19 -10.37
C MET A 22 -11.53 -3.35 -9.69
N ILE A 23 -12.56 -3.04 -8.91
CA ILE A 23 -13.44 -4.02 -8.27
C ILE A 23 -14.48 -4.44 -9.31
N THR A 24 -14.25 -5.61 -9.93
CA THR A 24 -15.14 -6.18 -10.95
C THR A 24 -16.12 -7.22 -10.40
N THR A 25 -15.92 -7.65 -9.15
CA THR A 25 -16.74 -8.65 -8.47
C THR A 25 -16.85 -8.33 -6.98
N VAL A 26 -17.96 -8.71 -6.36
CA VAL A 26 -18.18 -8.62 -4.91
C VAL A 26 -18.42 -10.01 -4.33
N PRO A 27 -17.88 -10.33 -3.13
CA PRO A 27 -16.99 -9.49 -2.30
C PRO A 27 -15.53 -9.42 -2.81
N THR A 28 -14.80 -8.34 -2.50
CA THR A 28 -13.37 -8.15 -2.82
C THR A 28 -12.58 -7.72 -1.58
N LEU A 29 -11.43 -8.34 -1.33
CA LEU A 29 -10.43 -7.94 -0.34
C LEU A 29 -9.22 -7.32 -1.04
N LEU A 30 -8.82 -6.16 -0.56
CA LEU A 30 -7.76 -5.32 -1.14
C LEU A 30 -6.98 -4.63 -0.03
N SER A 31 -5.67 -4.54 -0.18
CA SER A 31 -4.79 -3.79 0.73
C SER A 31 -4.29 -2.50 0.10
N PHE A 32 -3.82 -1.62 0.97
CA PHE A 32 -3.23 -0.33 0.63
C PHE A 32 -1.88 -0.19 1.32
N ASP A 33 -0.89 0.28 0.58
CA ASP A 33 0.44 0.64 1.10
C ASP A 33 0.75 2.08 0.68
N ALA A 34 1.10 2.95 1.62
CA ALA A 34 1.38 4.37 1.37
C ALA A 34 0.34 5.12 0.49
N GLY A 35 -0.94 4.73 0.55
CA GLY A 35 -2.03 5.29 -0.26
C GLY A 35 -2.25 4.62 -1.62
N GLU A 36 -1.40 3.66 -1.99
CA GLU A 36 -1.51 2.89 -3.23
C GLU A 36 -2.19 1.54 -3.03
N ALA A 37 -3.20 1.26 -3.85
CA ALA A 37 -3.89 -0.03 -3.87
C ALA A 37 -2.96 -1.14 -4.37
N GLN A 38 -2.85 -2.23 -3.61
CA GLN A 38 -2.04 -3.39 -3.98
C GLN A 38 -2.87 -4.38 -4.81
N VAL A 39 -3.13 -4.04 -6.07
CA VAL A 39 -4.02 -4.82 -6.95
C VAL A 39 -3.55 -6.28 -7.14
N VAL A 40 -2.24 -6.55 -6.99
CA VAL A 40 -1.65 -7.89 -7.09
C VAL A 40 -2.08 -8.83 -5.96
N SER A 41 -2.30 -8.32 -4.74
CA SER A 41 -2.73 -9.12 -3.58
C SER A 41 -4.26 -9.20 -3.42
N LYS A 42 -5.02 -8.69 -4.40
CA LYS A 42 -6.48 -8.70 -4.42
C LYS A 42 -7.05 -10.12 -4.38
N VAL A 43 -8.08 -10.33 -3.56
CA VAL A 43 -8.79 -11.62 -3.43
C VAL A 43 -10.29 -11.41 -3.65
N THR A 44 -10.87 -12.22 -4.53
CA THR A 44 -12.31 -12.19 -4.88
C THR A 44 -13.04 -13.51 -4.61
N ASP A 45 -12.34 -14.55 -4.15
CA ASP A 45 -12.95 -15.84 -3.82
C ASP A 45 -13.75 -15.74 -2.52
N ALA A 46 -15.07 -15.72 -2.64
CA ALA A 46 -15.98 -15.62 -1.51
C ALA A 46 -15.79 -16.70 -0.43
N ARG A 47 -15.33 -17.91 -0.81
CA ARG A 47 -15.08 -18.98 0.17
C ARG A 47 -13.85 -18.69 1.01
N LYS A 48 -12.79 -18.15 0.40
CA LYS A 48 -11.61 -17.68 1.14
C LYS A 48 -11.95 -16.49 2.03
N LEU A 49 -12.79 -15.58 1.54
CA LEU A 49 -13.24 -14.41 2.30
C LEU A 49 -14.15 -14.77 3.49
N ALA A 50 -14.79 -15.94 3.47
CA ALA A 50 -15.50 -16.49 4.61
C ALA A 50 -14.59 -17.27 5.60
N ASP A 51 -13.35 -17.60 5.21
CA ASP A 51 -12.41 -18.34 6.04
C ASP A 51 -11.58 -17.40 6.92
N ARG A 52 -11.87 -17.41 8.23
CA ARG A 52 -11.16 -16.61 9.23
C ARG A 52 -9.65 -16.86 9.24
N ARG A 53 -9.20 -18.12 9.18
CA ARG A 53 -7.77 -18.44 9.26
C ARG A 53 -7.04 -17.93 8.04
N PHE A 54 -7.69 -18.00 6.87
CA PHE A 54 -7.18 -17.40 5.65
C PHE A 54 -7.00 -15.88 5.83
N LEU A 55 -8.01 -15.17 6.32
CA LEU A 55 -7.94 -13.71 6.51
C LEU A 55 -6.83 -13.31 7.49
N GLU A 56 -6.68 -14.03 8.61
CA GLU A 56 -5.61 -13.77 9.59
C GLU A 56 -4.22 -13.89 8.94
N GLN A 57 -3.99 -14.96 8.19
CA GLN A 57 -2.72 -15.17 7.49
C GLN A 57 -2.50 -14.14 6.37
N TRP A 58 -3.56 -13.78 5.65
CA TRP A 58 -3.50 -12.77 4.59
C TRP A 58 -3.05 -11.41 5.16
N ILE A 59 -3.65 -10.96 6.28
CA ILE A 59 -3.28 -9.70 6.95
C ILE A 59 -1.81 -9.73 7.40
N ILE A 60 -1.37 -10.82 8.04
CA ILE A 60 0.02 -10.98 8.50
C ILE A 60 1.01 -10.90 7.33
N ASN A 61 0.70 -11.56 6.23
CA ASN A 61 1.56 -11.56 5.04
C ASN A 61 1.63 -10.18 4.38
N GLU A 62 0.50 -9.47 4.34
CA GLU A 62 0.44 -8.13 3.76
C GLU A 62 1.23 -7.12 4.61
N ALA A 63 1.09 -7.16 5.94
CA ALA A 63 1.86 -6.31 6.84
C ALA A 63 3.38 -6.56 6.72
N LYS A 64 3.81 -7.82 6.58
CA LYS A 64 5.22 -8.16 6.34
C LYS A 64 5.76 -7.59 5.02
N ARG A 65 4.94 -7.60 3.97
CA ARG A 65 5.31 -7.04 2.67
C ARG A 65 5.58 -5.53 2.76
N GLN A 66 4.76 -4.80 3.51
CA GLN A 66 4.88 -3.35 3.69
C GLN A 66 6.09 -2.96 4.57
N GLY A 67 6.44 -3.79 5.56
CA GLY A 67 7.60 -3.56 6.44
C GLY A 67 8.98 -3.60 5.74
N SER A 68 9.06 -4.02 4.47
CA SER A 68 10.32 -4.11 3.72
C SER A 68 10.69 -2.84 2.96
N ARG A 69 9.84 -1.80 2.95
CA ARG A 69 10.07 -0.56 2.19
C ARG A 69 10.75 0.57 2.98
N GLY A 70 11.29 0.26 4.16
CA GLY A 70 12.17 1.15 4.91
C GLY A 70 13.60 1.10 4.39
N GLY A 71 13.94 1.95 3.41
CA GLY A 71 15.34 2.19 3.05
C GLY A 71 15.53 2.88 1.71
N GLY A 72 15.89 4.18 1.75
CA GLY A 72 16.53 4.82 0.61
C GLY A 72 15.94 6.15 0.15
N GLY A 73 15.93 7.18 1.02
CA GLY A 73 16.02 8.56 0.56
C GLY A 73 17.47 8.84 0.15
N GLY A 74 17.78 8.61 -1.13
CA GLY A 74 19.10 8.82 -1.71
C GLY A 74 19.54 10.28 -1.68
N GLY A 75 20.85 10.47 -1.46
CA GLY A 75 21.51 11.76 -1.56
C GLY A 75 21.32 12.39 -2.94
N GLY A 76 20.84 13.63 -2.93
CA GLY A 76 20.89 14.56 -4.04
C GLY A 76 21.62 15.82 -3.58
N ALA A 77 22.81 16.02 -4.13
CA ALA A 77 23.74 17.13 -4.03
C ALA A 77 23.24 18.45 -3.39
N GLY A 78 23.83 18.80 -2.24
CA GLY A 78 23.76 20.15 -1.70
C GLY A 78 24.42 20.27 -0.32
N GLY A 79 25.71 20.63 -0.31
CA GLY A 79 26.30 21.30 0.85
C GLY A 79 27.13 20.42 1.80
N VAL A 80 28.45 20.54 1.66
CA VAL A 80 29.46 20.65 2.72
C VAL A 80 29.10 20.15 4.14
N GLY A 81 29.81 19.11 4.58
CA GLY A 81 30.23 18.96 5.97
C GLY A 81 29.25 18.28 6.93
N ALA A 82 29.46 16.98 7.14
CA ALA A 82 29.54 16.36 8.47
C ALA A 82 29.50 14.84 8.28
N SER A 83 30.67 14.25 8.06
CA SER A 83 30.92 12.88 8.46
C SER A 83 30.72 12.79 9.96
N THR A 84 29.55 12.29 10.39
CA THR A 84 29.42 11.74 11.72
C THR A 84 28.66 10.43 11.58
N ALA A 85 29.46 9.35 11.56
CA ALA A 85 29.00 8.00 11.75
C ALA A 85 28.25 7.93 13.08
N ILE A 86 26.93 7.72 13.03
CA ILE A 86 26.09 7.62 14.24
C ILE A 86 26.02 6.18 14.77
N PHE A 87 26.67 5.22 14.12
CA PHE A 87 26.67 3.83 14.59
C PHE A 87 28.08 3.25 14.64
N GLY A 88 28.59 3.02 15.86
CA GLY A 88 29.57 1.96 16.11
C GLY A 88 30.88 2.40 16.75
N GLY A 89 30.83 2.55 18.09
CA GLY A 89 31.78 2.00 19.05
C GLY A 89 33.29 2.31 18.95
N LEU A 90 33.87 2.86 20.03
CA LEU A 90 35.21 2.47 20.48
C LEU A 90 35.51 2.95 21.92
N PHE A 91 35.42 2.01 22.87
CA PHE A 91 36.17 1.86 24.14
C PHE A 91 36.49 3.07 25.02
N GLY A 92 36.06 2.97 26.28
CA GLY A 92 36.55 3.81 27.37
C GLY A 92 38.00 3.52 27.78
N HIS A 93 38.61 4.49 28.45
CA HIS A 93 39.71 4.34 29.43
C HIS A 93 39.71 5.60 30.31
N GLY A 94 39.66 5.39 31.63
CA GLY A 94 40.02 6.34 32.66
C GLY A 94 41.24 5.83 33.41
#